data_AF-A0A9W5AX69-F1
#
_entry.id   AF-A0A9W5AX69-F1
#
_cell.length_a   1.000
_cell.length_b   1.000
_cell.length_c   1.000
_cell.angle_alpha   90.00
_cell.angle_beta   90.00
_cell.angle_gamma   90.00
#
_symmetry.space_group_name_H-M   'P 1'
#
loop_
_entity.id
_entity.type
_entity.pdbx_description
1 polymer ?
#
loop_
_entity_poly.entity_id
_entity_poly.type
_entity_poly.pdbx_seq_one_letter_code
_entity_poly.pdbx_strand_id
1 'polypeptide(L)'
;MSANMVLNDNIKTDNEVEVVNSELSFKEQQALAYAFLDAFYDRQTLGYDVKDYTPDDVTQDIIDIVNEMGRQIVTNTRIVAITEVFYNIGTAVGLGQTFLRALKNQFEDIDNVLEIISLISVSKDKLIQQKNIIMSNFFARAVLIQILNARKQEIELKFLGF
;
A
#
# COMPACT_ATOMS: atom_id res chain seq x y z
N MET A 1 -56.70 -42.22 -5.39
CA MET A 1 -55.39 -42.84 -5.66
C MET A 1 -54.35 -42.14 -4.80
N SER A 2 -53.47 -42.92 -4.16
CA SER A 2 -52.28 -42.53 -3.39
C SER A 2 -51.35 -41.55 -4.15
N ALA A 3 -50.37 -40.85 -3.58
CA ALA A 3 -49.54 -41.14 -2.41
C ALA A 3 -48.87 -39.87 -1.84
N ASN A 4 -48.43 -39.99 -0.59
CA ASN A 4 -47.48 -39.14 0.12
C ASN A 4 -46.19 -38.87 -0.68
N MET A 5 -45.59 -37.68 -0.51
CA MET A 5 -44.19 -37.58 -0.07
C MET A 5 -43.91 -36.20 0.53
N VAL A 6 -43.51 -36.22 1.80
CA VAL A 6 -42.88 -35.11 2.53
C VAL A 6 -41.47 -34.96 1.98
N LEU A 7 -41.09 -33.74 1.57
CA LEU A 7 -39.70 -33.29 1.62
C LEU A 7 -39.68 -31.92 2.28
N ASN A 8 -39.26 -31.97 3.55
CA ASN A 8 -38.70 -30.86 4.30
C ASN A 8 -37.47 -30.37 3.54
N ASP A 9 -37.44 -29.11 3.13
CA ASP A 9 -36.20 -28.36 3.03
C ASP A 9 -36.47 -26.94 3.49
N ASN A 10 -36.16 -26.71 4.76
CA ASN A 10 -35.96 -25.38 5.32
C ASN A 10 -34.76 -24.75 4.60
N ILE A 11 -34.99 -23.99 3.53
CA ILE A 11 -33.95 -23.11 2.98
C ILE A 11 -34.08 -21.75 3.68
N LYS A 12 -33.44 -21.66 4.84
CA LYS A 12 -32.84 -20.46 5.43
C LYS A 12 -31.35 -20.79 5.50
N THR A 13 -30.38 -19.95 5.18
CA THR A 13 -30.26 -18.49 5.04
C THR A 13 -28.84 -18.25 4.51
N ASP A 14 -28.61 -17.05 3.99
CA ASP A 14 -27.32 -16.35 3.97
C ASP A 14 -26.10 -17.14 3.47
N ASN A 15 -25.88 -17.06 2.17
CA ASN A 15 -24.53 -16.75 1.73
C ASN A 15 -24.56 -15.30 1.25
N GLU A 16 -24.54 -14.38 2.22
CA GLU A 16 -23.82 -13.13 1.99
C GLU A 16 -22.51 -13.53 1.33
N VAL A 17 -22.23 -12.93 0.17
CA VAL A 17 -20.86 -12.93 -0.33
C VAL A 17 -20.08 -12.28 0.80
N GLU A 18 -19.37 -13.10 1.59
CA GLU A 18 -18.29 -12.62 2.42
C GLU A 18 -17.32 -12.01 1.43
N VAL A 19 -17.49 -10.71 1.19
CA VAL A 19 -16.41 -9.87 0.73
C VAL A 19 -15.35 -10.14 1.77
N VAL A 20 -14.31 -10.91 1.40
CA VAL A 20 -13.15 -11.14 2.25
C VAL A 20 -12.44 -9.79 2.36
N ASN A 21 -13.03 -8.93 3.18
CA ASN A 21 -12.43 -7.81 3.84
C ASN A 21 -11.80 -8.38 5.11
N SER A 22 -10.77 -9.19 4.93
CA SER A 22 -9.62 -9.02 5.82
C SER A 22 -8.95 -7.71 5.39
N GLU A 23 -9.60 -6.60 5.73
CA GLU A 23 -8.99 -5.28 5.66
C GLU A 23 -7.67 -5.37 6.43
N LEU A 24 -6.58 -4.88 5.83
CA LEU A 24 -5.29 -4.69 6.52
C LEU A 24 -5.57 -4.11 7.90
N SER A 25 -5.07 -4.75 8.96
CA SER A 25 -5.16 -4.18 10.30
C SER A 25 -4.49 -2.81 10.31
N PHE A 26 -4.95 -1.90 11.17
CA PHE A 26 -4.39 -0.54 11.23
C PHE A 26 -2.88 -0.56 11.43
N LYS A 27 -2.35 -1.47 12.26
CA LYS A 27 -0.91 -1.65 12.45
C LYS A 27 -0.17 -2.06 11.19
N GLU A 28 -0.75 -2.92 10.36
CA GLU A 28 -0.14 -3.28 9.08
C GLU A 28 -0.18 -2.10 8.10
N GLN A 29 -1.24 -1.29 8.12
CA GLN A 29 -1.31 -0.05 7.33
C GLN A 29 -0.24 0.94 7.78
N GLN A 30 -0.09 1.16 9.08
CA GLN A 30 0.97 1.98 9.68
C GLN A 30 2.36 1.51 9.25
N ALA A 31 2.61 0.20 9.36
CA ALA A 31 3.86 -0.45 8.99
C ALA A 31 4.20 -0.23 7.51
N LEU A 32 3.25 -0.49 6.61
CA LEU A 32 3.45 -0.33 5.17
C LEU A 32 3.59 1.14 4.76
N ALA A 33 2.82 2.03 5.37
CA ALA A 33 2.93 3.47 5.16
C ALA A 33 4.30 4.00 5.62
N TYR A 34 4.75 3.61 6.81
CA TYR A 34 6.08 3.93 7.30
C TYR A 34 7.17 3.38 6.37
N ALA A 35 7.09 2.11 5.96
CA ALA A 35 8.04 1.48 5.05
C ALA A 35 8.13 2.22 3.71
N PHE A 36 6.99 2.68 3.19
CA PHE A 36 6.96 3.54 2.00
C PHE A 36 7.67 4.88 2.26
N LEU A 37 7.31 5.58 3.33
CA LEU A 37 7.89 6.89 3.63
C LEU A 37 9.41 6.80 3.87
N ASP A 38 9.89 5.81 4.60
CA ASP A 38 11.32 5.56 4.85
C ASP A 38 12.06 5.13 3.57
N ALA A 39 11.39 4.42 2.65
CA ALA A 39 11.97 4.11 1.34
C ALA A 39 12.12 5.36 0.45
N PHE A 40 11.12 6.25 0.45
CA PHE A 40 11.03 7.34 -0.53
C PHE A 40 11.57 8.68 -0.04
N TYR A 41 11.42 9.02 1.24
CA TYR A 41 11.97 10.24 1.82
C TYR A 41 13.38 10.01 2.35
N ASP A 42 14.36 10.43 1.55
CA ASP A 42 15.75 10.54 1.98
C ASP A 42 16.20 12.00 2.05
N ARG A 43 16.92 12.33 3.14
CA ARG A 43 17.38 13.69 3.42
C ARG A 43 18.30 14.26 2.33
N GLN A 44 19.01 13.41 1.59
CA GLN A 44 19.92 13.85 0.53
C GLN A 44 19.17 14.33 -0.72
N THR A 45 18.07 13.66 -1.09
CA THR A 45 17.32 13.94 -2.32
C THR A 45 16.16 14.89 -2.07
N LEU A 46 15.47 14.76 -0.93
CA LEU A 46 14.23 15.48 -0.64
C LEU A 46 14.33 16.39 0.58
N GLY A 47 15.47 16.42 1.28
CA GLY A 47 15.66 17.28 2.46
C GLY A 47 14.76 16.91 3.64
N TYR A 48 14.21 15.69 3.66
CA TYR A 48 13.40 15.14 4.74
C TYR A 48 13.59 13.62 4.78
N ASP A 49 13.60 13.07 5.98
CA ASP A 49 13.53 11.64 6.25
C ASP A 49 12.63 11.42 7.48
N VAL A 50 12.02 10.24 7.56
CA VAL A 50 11.10 9.89 8.65
C VAL A 50 11.77 9.08 9.76
N LYS A 51 13.11 9.05 9.81
CA LYS A 51 13.86 8.15 10.70
C LYS A 51 13.76 8.52 12.18
N ASP A 52 13.31 9.73 12.47
CA ASP A 52 13.06 10.20 13.83
C ASP A 52 11.68 9.73 14.36
N TYR A 53 10.89 9.06 13.52
CA TYR A 53 9.57 8.51 13.85
C TYR A 53 9.56 6.98 13.77
N THR A 54 8.51 6.39 14.30
CA THR A 54 8.23 4.96 14.28
C THR A 54 6.94 4.67 13.51
N PRO A 55 6.68 3.40 13.15
CA PRO A 55 5.40 3.02 12.55
C PRO A 55 4.20 3.42 13.40
N ASP A 56 4.31 3.35 14.73
CA ASP A 56 3.20 3.68 15.64
C ASP A 56 2.83 5.18 15.60
N ASP A 57 3.75 6.05 15.16
CA ASP A 57 3.51 7.49 14.97
C ASP A 57 2.74 7.81 13.68
N VAL A 58 2.54 6.82 12.80
CA VAL A 58 1.78 7.00 11.56
C VAL A 58 0.28 7.06 11.85
N THR A 59 -0.36 8.20 11.58
CA THR A 59 -1.81 8.38 11.76
C THR A 59 -2.61 7.95 10.52
N GLN A 60 -3.94 7.89 10.64
CA GLN A 60 -4.83 7.64 9.49
C GLN A 60 -4.62 8.68 8.38
N ASP A 61 -4.45 9.96 8.73
CA ASP A 61 -4.18 11.02 7.75
C ASP A 61 -2.91 10.72 6.94
N ILE A 62 -1.85 10.24 7.60
CA ILE A 62 -0.59 9.87 6.94
C ILE A 62 -0.81 8.65 6.03
N ILE A 63 -1.57 7.65 6.50
CA ILE A 63 -1.96 6.48 5.69
C ILE A 63 -2.71 6.92 4.42
N ASP A 64 -3.65 7.84 4.53
CA ASP A 64 -4.44 8.34 3.40
C ASP A 64 -3.56 9.12 2.41
N ILE A 65 -2.63 9.94 2.92
CA ILE A 65 -1.63 10.63 2.10
C ILE A 65 -0.74 9.62 1.35
N VAL A 66 -0.26 8.57 2.02
CA VAL A 66 0.57 7.53 1.38
C VAL A 66 -0.24 6.75 0.35
N ASN A 67 -1.49 6.40 0.64
CA ASN A 67 -2.36 5.73 -0.34
C ASN A 67 -2.55 6.57 -1.59
N GLU A 68 -2.74 7.89 -1.43
CA GLU A 68 -2.88 8.80 -2.54
C GLU A 68 -1.58 8.97 -3.35
N MET A 69 -0.44 9.18 -2.69
CA MET A 69 0.87 9.22 -3.36
C MET A 69 1.15 7.91 -4.11
N GLY A 70 0.91 6.78 -3.45
CA GLY A 70 1.08 5.46 -4.05
C GLY A 70 0.20 5.28 -5.28
N ARG A 71 -1.07 5.70 -5.23
CA ARG A 71 -1.99 5.71 -6.38
C ARG A 71 -1.44 6.53 -7.54
N GLN A 72 -0.93 7.73 -7.27
CA GLN A 72 -0.33 8.60 -8.29
C GLN A 72 0.91 7.95 -8.93
N ILE A 73 1.74 7.27 -8.14
CA ILE A 73 2.92 6.53 -8.62
C ILE A 73 2.50 5.39 -9.54
N VAL A 74 1.57 4.53 -9.11
CA VAL A 74 1.22 3.29 -9.81
C VAL A 74 0.25 3.48 -10.98
N THR A 75 -0.28 4.69 -11.16
CA THR A 75 -1.08 5.07 -12.33
C THR A 75 -0.29 5.92 -13.31
N ASN A 76 0.92 6.38 -12.96
CA ASN A 76 1.74 7.17 -13.84
C ASN A 76 2.53 6.28 -14.81
N THR A 77 2.18 6.35 -16.09
CA THR A 77 2.79 5.53 -17.16
C THR A 77 4.30 5.66 -17.25
N ARG A 78 4.88 6.83 -16.93
CA ARG A 78 6.34 7.03 -16.96
C ARG A 78 7.06 6.27 -15.85
N ILE A 79 6.38 6.06 -14.73
CA ILE A 79 6.91 5.26 -13.63
C ILE A 79 6.67 3.77 -13.91
N VAL A 80 5.42 3.36 -14.16
CA VAL A 80 5.11 1.92 -14.24
C VAL A 80 5.72 1.22 -15.46
N ALA A 81 6.04 1.94 -16.54
CA ALA A 81 6.71 1.36 -17.70
C ALA A 81 8.14 0.86 -17.42
N ILE A 82 8.73 1.27 -16.30
CA ILE A 82 10.11 0.90 -15.93
C ILE A 82 10.20 0.15 -14.60
N THR A 83 9.08 -0.11 -13.92
CA THR A 83 9.04 -0.76 -12.60
C THR A 83 8.00 -1.85 -12.55
N GLU A 84 8.44 -3.10 -12.43
CA GLU A 84 7.57 -4.27 -12.38
C GLU A 84 6.66 -4.29 -11.14
N VAL A 85 7.19 -3.95 -9.97
CA VAL A 85 6.41 -3.91 -8.72
C VAL A 85 5.27 -2.89 -8.81
N PHE A 86 5.53 -1.66 -9.27
CA PHE A 86 4.46 -0.67 -9.37
C PHE A 86 3.47 -0.97 -10.48
N TYR A 87 3.87 -1.67 -11.54
CA TYR A 87 2.93 -2.18 -12.53
C TYR A 87 1.94 -3.18 -11.90
N ASN A 88 2.44 -4.14 -11.12
CA ASN A 88 1.60 -5.14 -10.46
C ASN A 88 0.67 -4.49 -9.41
N ILE A 89 1.22 -3.57 -8.60
CA ILE A 89 0.42 -2.79 -7.64
C ILE A 89 -0.63 -1.95 -8.38
N GLY A 90 -0.28 -1.34 -9.51
CA GLY A 90 -1.20 -0.55 -10.33
C GLY A 90 -2.38 -1.38 -10.85
N THR A 91 -2.13 -2.63 -11.24
CA THR A 91 -3.17 -3.58 -11.64
C THR A 91 -4.11 -3.87 -10.47
N ALA A 92 -3.58 -4.16 -9.27
CA ALA A 92 -4.39 -4.41 -8.07
C ALA A 92 -5.19 -3.17 -7.62
N VAL A 93 -4.59 -1.98 -7.69
CA VAL A 93 -5.30 -0.71 -7.42
C VAL A 93 -6.43 -0.49 -8.43
N GLY A 94 -6.22 -0.86 -9.71
CA GLY A 94 -7.26 -0.85 -10.74
C GLY A 94 -8.43 -1.81 -10.47
N LEU A 95 -8.22 -2.82 -9.62
CA LEU A 95 -9.27 -3.73 -9.12
C LEU A 95 -9.98 -3.17 -7.86
N GLY A 96 -9.79 -1.90 -7.54
CA GLY A 96 -10.43 -1.22 -6.41
C GLY A 96 -9.70 -1.34 -5.07
N GLN A 97 -8.48 -1.91 -5.05
CA GLN A 97 -7.68 -1.99 -3.82
C GLN A 97 -7.04 -0.64 -3.48
N THR A 98 -6.76 -0.43 -2.19
CA THR A 98 -5.86 0.66 -1.76
C THR A 98 -4.42 0.33 -2.13
N PHE A 99 -3.58 1.36 -2.25
CA PHE A 99 -2.16 1.17 -2.54
C PHE A 99 -1.48 0.30 -1.49
N LEU A 100 -1.70 0.54 -0.19
CA LEU A 100 -1.08 -0.26 0.86
C LEU A 100 -1.55 -1.72 0.84
N ARG A 101 -2.81 -2.00 0.49
CA ARG A 101 -3.30 -3.38 0.34
C ARG A 101 -2.67 -4.06 -0.87
N ALA A 102 -2.59 -3.37 -1.99
CA ALA A 102 -1.90 -3.87 -3.17
C ALA A 102 -0.40 -4.09 -2.90
N LEU A 103 0.22 -3.22 -2.11
CA LEU A 103 1.61 -3.33 -1.66
C LEU A 103 1.83 -4.59 -0.80
N LYS A 104 0.94 -4.82 0.18
CA LYS A 104 0.94 -6.04 1.01
C LYS A 104 0.90 -7.29 0.13
N ASN A 105 -0.10 -7.39 -0.74
CA ASN A 105 -0.30 -8.54 -1.61
C ASN A 105 0.91 -8.78 -2.54
N GLN A 106 1.51 -7.71 -3.06
CA GLN A 106 2.68 -7.81 -3.95
C GLN A 106 3.91 -8.40 -3.24
N PHE A 107 3.98 -8.29 -1.92
CA PHE A 107 5.15 -8.69 -1.15
C PHE A 107 4.93 -9.93 -0.27
N GLU A 108 3.70 -10.44 -0.17
CA GLU A 108 3.31 -11.57 0.69
C GLU A 108 3.17 -12.94 -0.01
N ASP A 109 3.53 -13.08 -1.28
CA ASP A 109 3.54 -14.40 -1.93
C ASP A 109 4.74 -15.27 -1.48
N ILE A 110 4.51 -16.17 -0.51
CA ILE A 110 4.53 -17.64 -0.65
C ILE A 110 4.67 -18.40 0.69
N ASP A 111 5.26 -17.85 1.76
CA ASP A 111 5.30 -18.56 3.05
C ASP A 111 5.55 -17.62 4.23
N ASN A 112 4.73 -17.79 5.27
CA ASN A 112 4.67 -17.13 6.58
C ASN A 112 3.94 -15.78 6.69
N VAL A 113 3.15 -15.72 7.76
CA VAL A 113 2.64 -14.50 8.38
C VAL A 113 3.82 -13.56 8.62
N LEU A 114 3.93 -12.49 7.83
CA LEU A 114 4.93 -11.45 8.05
C LEU A 114 4.59 -10.75 9.37
N GLU A 115 5.43 -10.90 10.38
CA GLU A 115 5.40 -10.00 11.53
C GLU A 115 5.60 -8.56 11.08
N ILE A 116 5.05 -7.58 11.80
CA ILE A 116 5.11 -6.14 11.44
C ILE A 116 6.54 -5.68 11.09
N ILE A 117 7.54 -6.12 11.84
CA ILE A 117 8.96 -5.76 11.59
C ILE A 117 9.42 -6.30 10.23
N SER A 118 9.07 -7.55 9.92
CA SER A 118 9.41 -8.17 8.63
C SER A 118 8.68 -7.51 7.47
N LEU A 119 7.41 -7.13 7.67
CA LEU A 119 6.62 -6.39 6.69
C LEU A 119 7.28 -5.06 6.34
N ILE A 120 7.77 -4.32 7.34
CA ILE A 120 8.47 -3.04 7.14
C ILE A 120 9.75 -3.26 6.34
N SER A 121 10.62 -4.18 6.79
CA SER A 121 11.93 -4.40 6.17
C SER A 121 11.80 -4.87 4.73
N VAL A 122 10.98 -5.89 4.48
CA VAL A 122 10.80 -6.47 3.13
C VAL A 122 10.20 -5.44 2.19
N SER A 123 9.17 -4.73 2.63
CA SER A 123 8.52 -3.70 1.82
C SER A 123 9.47 -2.56 1.51
N LYS A 124 10.20 -2.05 2.51
CA LYS A 124 11.18 -0.98 2.34
C LYS A 124 12.26 -1.36 1.33
N ASP A 125 12.87 -2.53 1.46
CA ASP A 125 13.97 -2.95 0.57
C ASP A 125 13.50 -3.09 -0.87
N LYS A 126 12.34 -3.71 -1.09
CA LYS A 126 11.74 -3.82 -2.43
C LYS A 126 11.38 -2.44 -2.99
N LEU A 127 10.79 -1.55 -2.19
CA LEU A 127 10.46 -0.19 -2.61
C LEU A 127 11.70 0.65 -2.94
N ILE A 128 12.80 0.52 -2.18
CA ILE A 128 14.07 1.20 -2.48
C ILE A 128 14.62 0.73 -3.83
N GLN A 129 14.57 -0.56 -4.13
CA GLN A 129 15.03 -1.07 -5.43
C GLN A 129 14.24 -0.42 -6.57
N GLN A 130 12.91 -0.35 -6.45
CA GLN A 130 12.05 0.26 -7.47
C GLN A 130 12.26 1.77 -7.56
N LYS A 131 12.43 2.45 -6.41
CA LYS A 131 12.80 3.87 -6.37
C LYS A 131 14.09 4.09 -7.15
N ASN A 132 15.12 3.30 -6.93
CA ASN A 132 16.41 3.46 -7.61
C ASN A 132 16.29 3.29 -9.14
N ILE A 133 15.46 2.34 -9.59
CA ILE A 133 15.14 2.19 -11.01
C ILE A 133 14.47 3.46 -11.56
N ILE A 134 13.45 3.99 -10.85
CA ILE A 134 12.78 5.23 -11.24
C ILE A 134 13.76 6.41 -11.31
N MET A 135 14.60 6.53 -10.28
CA MET A 135 15.57 7.63 -10.15
C MET A 135 16.65 7.61 -11.23
N SER A 136 16.89 6.45 -11.87
CA SER A 136 17.82 6.33 -13.01
C SER A 136 17.27 6.91 -14.31
N ASN A 137 15.95 7.08 -14.43
CA ASN A 137 15.30 7.65 -15.61
C ASN A 137 14.92 9.12 -15.37
N PHE A 138 15.40 10.03 -16.21
CA PHE A 138 15.20 11.48 -16.04
C PHE A 138 13.71 11.88 -15.90
N PHE A 139 12.84 11.39 -16.78
CA PHE A 139 11.43 11.78 -16.79
C PHE A 139 10.66 11.14 -15.65
N ALA A 140 10.88 9.86 -15.37
CA ALA A 140 10.23 9.17 -14.26
C ALA A 140 10.67 9.76 -12.91
N ARG A 141 11.97 10.07 -12.76
CA ARG A 141 12.53 10.80 -11.60
C ARG A 141 11.82 12.12 -11.36
N ALA A 142 11.68 12.96 -12.40
CA ALA A 142 11.04 14.26 -12.25
C ALA A 142 9.59 14.14 -11.74
N VAL A 143 8.84 13.18 -12.28
CA VAL A 143 7.48 12.88 -11.84
C VAL A 143 7.45 12.41 -10.39
N LEU A 144 8.30 11.45 -10.03
CA LEU A 144 8.36 10.93 -8.66
C LEU A 144 8.66 12.03 -7.64
N ILE A 145 9.65 12.88 -7.92
CA ILE A 145 10.00 14.02 -7.05
C ILE A 145 8.83 14.99 -6.92
N GLN A 146 8.08 15.24 -8.00
CA GLN A 146 6.90 16.10 -7.95
C GLN A 146 5.82 15.54 -7.03
N ILE A 147 5.51 14.25 -7.14
CA ILE A 147 4.51 13.58 -6.30
C ILE A 147 4.90 13.68 -4.81
N LEU A 148 6.16 13.38 -4.48
CA LEU A 148 6.64 13.41 -3.10
C LEU A 148 6.64 14.84 -2.54
N ASN A 149 7.20 15.81 -3.25
CA ASN A 149 7.27 17.19 -2.78
C ASN A 149 5.90 17.84 -2.57
N ALA A 150 4.87 17.41 -3.31
CA ALA A 150 3.51 17.94 -3.15
C ALA A 150 2.89 17.65 -1.77
N ARG A 151 3.35 16.59 -1.08
CA ARG A 151 2.81 16.15 0.22
C ARG A 151 3.81 16.23 1.37
N LYS A 152 5.06 16.56 1.08
CA LYS A 152 6.16 16.59 2.06
C LYS A 152 5.83 17.40 3.32
N GLN A 153 5.46 18.68 3.16
CA GLN A 153 5.19 19.57 4.30
C GLN A 153 3.97 19.10 5.10
N GLU A 154 2.96 18.56 4.43
CA GLU A 154 1.76 18.01 5.08
C GLU A 154 2.14 16.81 5.96
N ILE A 155 2.96 15.89 5.45
CA ILE A 155 3.45 14.73 6.21
C ILE A 155 4.27 15.17 7.43
N GLU A 156 5.20 16.12 7.25
CA GLU A 156 6.00 16.68 8.34
C GLU A 156 5.11 17.24 9.47
N LEU A 157 4.10 18.03 9.12
CA LEU A 157 3.16 18.60 10.10
C LEU A 157 2.32 17.52 10.79
N LYS A 158 1.89 16.49 10.05
CA LYS A 158 1.08 15.41 10.60
C LYS A 158 1.83 14.56 11.62
N PHE A 159 3.11 14.29 11.38
CA PHE A 159 3.96 13.63 12.38
C PHE A 159 4.18 14.48 13.64
N LEU A 160 4.11 15.81 13.52
CA LEU A 160 4.19 16.73 14.66
C LEU A 160 2.84 16.94 15.37
N GLY A 161 1.76 16.31 14.90
CA GLY A 161 0.43 16.37 15.51
C GLY A 161 -0.45 17.54 15.07
N PHE A 162 -0.17 18.16 13.92
CA PHE A 162 -0.94 19.30 13.37
C PHE A 162 -1.93 18.92 12.26
#